data_AF-A0A523NJK5-F1
#
_entry.id   AF-A0A523NJK5-F1
#
_cell.length_a   1.000
_cell.length_b   1.000
_cell.length_c   1.000
_cell.angle_alpha   90.00
_cell.angle_beta   90.00
_cell.angle_gamma   90.00
#
_symmetry.space_group_name_H-M   'P 1'
#
loop_
_entity.id
_entity.type
_entity.pdbx_description
1 polymer ?
#
loop_
_entity_poly.entity_id
_entity_poly.type
_entity_poly.pdbx_seq_one_letter_code
_entity_poly.pdbx_strand_id
1 'polypeptide(L)'
;MVGSKLKNLSLVDLYNYPTVNSVSNFSGVIQELDVADLVQKHKELMEVAPRRHERGKKYFVGHDIFLGGSSNSNRKEEHLAGALFNECRNGKTFLLPGNRELKIIDYQFPLKARQNDKGVGKVDLIGVINDEIPCVIELKVDQKGGRKADTPLRALLEGLAYCAIVEANKREIWKEAQEKFGFKFKGLRPHLMVLAPVGYWAYFFNTSSAGDWFAPLLQLIEDMNKHPLPFTSLISLENANFSYATGDRPPCLTQKPAFLPVSHKV
;
A
#
# COMPACT_ATOMS: atom_id res chain seq x y z
N MET A 1 22.45 7.34 18.18
CA MET A 1 21.56 8.53 18.11
C MET A 1 20.84 8.59 16.76
N VAL A 2 20.12 7.53 16.37
CA VAL A 2 19.25 7.53 15.18
C VAL A 2 17.80 7.75 15.63
N GLY A 3 17.37 7.08 16.69
CA GLY A 3 16.01 7.21 17.25
C GLY A 3 15.57 8.63 17.63
N SER A 4 16.46 9.51 18.11
CA SER A 4 16.10 10.90 18.42
C SER A 4 15.79 11.74 17.18
N LYS A 5 16.33 11.39 16.01
CA LYS A 5 16.04 12.08 14.74
C LYS A 5 14.72 11.62 14.14
N LEU A 6 14.40 10.32 14.21
CA LEU A 6 13.16 9.77 13.67
C LEU A 6 11.91 10.34 14.35
N LYS A 7 11.99 10.57 15.68
CA LYS A 7 10.89 11.15 16.46
C LYS A 7 10.45 12.54 15.99
N ASN A 8 11.33 13.34 15.42
CA ASN A 8 11.00 14.70 15.01
C ASN A 8 10.49 14.80 13.56
N LEU A 9 10.43 13.68 12.82
CA LEU A 9 9.96 13.66 11.45
C LEU A 9 8.43 13.63 11.40
N SER A 10 7.84 14.30 10.41
CA SER A 10 6.45 14.04 10.02
C SER A 10 6.31 12.61 9.49
N LEU A 11 5.09 12.06 9.42
CA LEU A 11 4.92 10.72 8.85
C LEU A 11 5.42 10.64 7.39
N VAL A 12 5.23 11.72 6.63
CA VAL A 12 5.69 11.83 5.24
C VAL A 12 7.22 11.86 5.16
N ASP A 13 7.87 12.63 6.02
CA ASP A 13 9.33 12.69 6.06
C ASP A 13 9.94 11.38 6.59
N LEU A 14 9.23 10.70 7.51
CA LEU A 14 9.67 9.45 8.11
C LEU A 14 9.78 8.33 7.07
N TYR A 15 8.74 8.08 6.27
CA TYR A 15 8.82 7.00 5.27
C TYR A 15 9.80 7.32 4.13
N ASN A 16 10.07 8.60 3.86
CA ASN A 16 11.09 9.05 2.92
C ASN A 16 12.51 9.08 3.53
N TYR A 17 12.64 8.86 4.84
CA TYR A 17 13.91 9.00 5.52
C TYR A 17 14.87 7.87 5.10
N PRO A 18 16.12 8.17 4.70
CA PRO A 18 17.00 7.17 4.08
C PRO A 18 17.23 5.89 4.90
N THR A 19 17.22 5.96 6.24
CA THR A 19 17.43 4.78 7.08
C THR A 19 16.22 3.85 7.10
N VAL A 20 15.00 4.37 6.88
CA VAL A 20 13.80 3.55 6.75
C VAL A 20 13.86 2.72 5.47
N ASN A 21 14.41 3.29 4.39
CA ASN A 21 14.62 2.58 3.13
C ASN A 21 16.00 1.88 3.01
N SER A 22 16.68 1.67 4.13
CA SER A 22 17.97 0.98 4.18
C SER A 22 17.79 -0.46 4.65
N VAL A 23 18.27 -1.41 3.85
CA VAL A 23 18.42 -2.81 4.30
C VAL A 23 19.51 -2.98 5.35
N SER A 24 20.47 -2.05 5.43
CA SER A 24 21.50 -2.08 6.48
C SER A 24 20.91 -1.53 7.78
N ASN A 25 21.01 -2.32 8.86
CA ASN A 25 20.40 -2.03 10.17
C ASN A 25 18.86 -1.98 10.16
N PHE A 26 18.23 -2.68 9.22
CA PHE A 26 16.79 -2.65 9.02
C PHE A 26 16.00 -3.03 10.28
N SER A 27 16.34 -4.15 10.92
CA SER A 27 15.78 -4.58 12.21
C SER A 27 15.94 -3.51 13.31
N GLY A 28 17.09 -2.85 13.39
CA GLY A 28 17.35 -1.84 14.42
C GLY A 28 16.44 -0.62 14.28
N VAL A 29 16.20 -0.17 13.03
CA VAL A 29 15.28 0.94 12.77
C VAL A 29 13.85 0.60 13.18
N ILE A 30 13.38 -0.63 12.93
CA ILE A 30 12.04 -1.07 13.34
C ILE A 30 11.88 -0.97 14.85
N GLN A 31 12.87 -1.43 15.62
CA GLN A 31 12.84 -1.41 17.08
C GLN A 31 12.94 -0.01 17.70
N GLU A 32 13.44 0.98 16.94
CA GLU A 32 13.46 2.39 17.40
C GLU A 32 12.11 3.10 17.20
N LEU A 33 11.18 2.52 16.44
CA LEU A 33 9.85 3.10 16.23
C LEU A 33 8.96 2.88 17.45
N ASP A 34 8.26 3.93 17.83
CA ASP A 34 7.29 3.92 18.92
C ASP A 34 5.87 4.07 18.35
N VAL A 35 4.97 3.16 18.70
CA VAL A 35 3.59 3.18 18.19
C VAL A 35 2.84 4.42 18.67
N ALA A 36 3.13 4.93 19.87
CA ALA A 36 2.50 6.16 20.34
C ALA A 36 2.90 7.38 19.48
N ASP A 37 4.17 7.46 19.10
CA ASP A 37 4.67 8.46 18.15
C ASP A 37 4.01 8.28 16.76
N LEU A 38 3.91 7.05 16.24
CA LEU A 38 3.22 6.80 14.96
C LEU A 38 1.74 7.21 14.99
N VAL A 39 1.03 6.96 16.10
CA VAL A 39 -0.35 7.45 16.30
C VAL A 39 -0.41 8.97 16.23
N GLN A 40 0.53 9.67 16.86
CA GLN A 40 0.59 11.12 16.85
C GLN A 40 0.87 11.66 15.44
N LYS A 41 1.87 11.11 14.75
CA LYS A 41 2.20 11.50 13.36
C LYS A 41 1.06 11.23 12.39
N HIS A 42 0.32 10.13 12.58
CA HIS A 42 -0.86 9.80 11.78
C HIS A 42 -1.95 10.86 11.96
N LYS A 43 -2.27 11.24 13.21
CA LYS A 43 -3.25 12.31 13.50
C LYS A 43 -2.80 13.65 12.91
N GLU A 44 -1.54 14.03 13.09
CA GLU A 44 -1.00 15.27 12.53
C GLU A 44 -1.13 15.32 11.01
N LEU A 45 -0.84 14.20 10.32
CA LEU A 45 -1.01 14.11 8.88
C LEU A 45 -2.49 14.21 8.46
N MET A 46 -3.42 13.67 9.25
CA MET A 46 -4.85 13.82 8.96
C MET A 46 -5.31 15.29 8.97
N GLU A 47 -4.79 16.10 9.90
CA GLU A 47 -5.17 17.51 10.02
C GLU A 47 -4.72 18.34 8.81
N VAL A 48 -3.52 18.05 8.28
CA VAL A 48 -2.92 18.78 7.16
C VAL A 48 -3.10 18.06 5.80
N ALA A 49 -3.85 16.95 5.78
CA ALA A 49 -4.03 16.13 4.59
C ALA A 49 -4.59 16.96 3.41
N PRO A 50 -4.10 16.76 2.17
CA PRO A 50 -4.71 17.39 1.00
C PRO A 50 -6.19 17.00 0.87
N ARG A 51 -7.02 17.99 0.53
CA ARG A 51 -8.47 17.82 0.35
C ARG A 51 -8.84 18.11 -1.09
N ARG A 52 -9.02 17.05 -1.89
CA ARG A 52 -9.33 17.19 -3.32
C ARG A 52 -10.71 17.82 -3.56
N HIS A 53 -11.68 17.47 -2.73
CA HIS A 53 -13.06 17.97 -2.83
C HIS A 53 -13.16 19.49 -2.64
N GLU A 54 -12.36 20.10 -1.76
CA GLU A 54 -12.26 21.57 -1.60
C GLU A 54 -11.76 22.28 -2.87
N ARG A 55 -11.25 21.54 -3.85
CA ARG A 55 -10.78 22.02 -5.16
C ARG A 55 -11.66 21.53 -6.30
N GLY A 56 -12.84 20.98 -6.01
CA GLY A 56 -13.75 20.41 -7.01
C GLY A 56 -13.20 19.15 -7.70
N LYS A 57 -12.18 18.50 -7.14
CA LYS A 57 -11.58 17.28 -7.71
C LYS A 57 -12.17 16.03 -7.07
N LYS A 58 -12.50 15.06 -7.90
CA LYS A 58 -12.94 13.71 -7.49
C LYS A 58 -11.76 12.83 -7.10
N TYR A 59 -12.01 11.81 -6.29
CA TYR A 59 -11.03 10.79 -5.96
C TYR A 59 -11.07 9.64 -6.96
N PHE A 60 -12.25 9.10 -7.26
CA PHE A 60 -12.43 7.99 -8.20
C PHE A 60 -12.46 8.47 -9.65
N VAL A 61 -11.29 8.81 -10.17
CA VAL A 61 -11.13 9.30 -11.55
C VAL A 61 -11.27 8.17 -12.57
N GLY A 62 -11.66 8.50 -13.80
CA GLY A 62 -11.60 7.53 -14.89
C GLY A 62 -10.14 7.21 -15.19
N HIS A 63 -9.83 5.92 -15.26
CA HIS A 63 -8.53 5.46 -15.71
C HIS A 63 -8.69 4.90 -17.12
N ASP A 64 -8.03 5.53 -18.09
CA ASP A 64 -7.92 4.97 -19.43
C ASP A 64 -7.31 3.57 -19.32
N ILE A 65 -7.74 2.67 -20.21
CA ILE A 65 -7.14 1.35 -20.34
C ILE A 65 -5.63 1.58 -20.52
N PHE A 66 -4.80 1.00 -19.66
CA PHE A 66 -3.35 1.16 -19.77
C PHE A 66 -2.89 0.47 -21.07
N LEU A 67 -2.66 1.24 -22.13
CA LEU A 67 -2.39 0.75 -23.50
C LEU A 67 -0.90 0.82 -23.89
N GLY A 68 0.04 1.23 -23.02
CA GLY A 68 1.44 1.29 -23.46
C GLY A 68 2.52 1.50 -22.41
N GLY A 69 3.59 0.70 -22.52
CA GLY A 69 4.87 0.93 -21.85
C GLY A 69 5.79 -0.31 -21.80
N SER A 70 7.03 -0.18 -22.27
CA SER A 70 8.13 -1.16 -22.10
C SER A 70 8.45 -1.50 -20.62
N SER A 71 8.98 -2.71 -20.40
CA SER A 71 9.12 -3.47 -19.13
C SER A 71 10.07 -2.94 -18.03
N ASN A 72 10.30 -1.63 -17.91
CA ASN A 72 11.18 -1.07 -16.86
C ASN A 72 10.56 -1.13 -15.45
N SER A 73 11.39 -1.17 -14.40
CA SER A 73 11.00 -1.59 -13.03
C SER A 73 9.84 -0.82 -12.38
N ASN A 74 9.72 0.49 -12.54
CA ASN A 74 8.58 1.26 -12.01
C ASN A 74 7.25 0.90 -12.71
N ARG A 75 7.31 0.37 -13.94
CA ARG A 75 6.10 -0.08 -14.64
C ARG A 75 5.67 -1.46 -14.19
N LYS A 76 6.54 -2.30 -13.63
CA LYS A 76 6.13 -3.64 -13.16
C LYS A 76 5.06 -3.54 -12.06
N GLU A 77 5.27 -2.65 -11.10
CA GLU A 77 4.32 -2.40 -10.00
C GLU A 77 3.00 -1.89 -10.57
N GLU A 78 3.07 -0.86 -11.43
CA GLU A 78 1.89 -0.30 -12.10
C GLU A 78 1.15 -1.34 -12.98
N HIS A 79 1.87 -2.19 -13.71
CA HIS A 79 1.28 -3.25 -14.52
C HIS A 79 0.64 -4.34 -13.66
N LEU A 80 1.28 -4.74 -12.55
CA LEU A 80 0.69 -5.72 -11.64
C LEU A 80 -0.56 -5.12 -10.96
N ALA A 81 -0.50 -3.87 -10.51
CA ALA A 81 -1.65 -3.14 -9.98
C ALA A 81 -2.79 -3.08 -11.01
N GLY A 82 -2.48 -2.68 -12.24
CA GLY A 82 -3.44 -2.64 -13.34
C GLY A 82 -4.04 -4.02 -13.67
N ALA A 83 -3.22 -5.08 -13.67
CA ALA A 83 -3.69 -6.45 -13.90
C ALA A 83 -4.63 -6.95 -12.79
N LEU A 84 -4.29 -6.70 -11.53
CA LEU A 84 -5.13 -7.03 -10.38
C LEU A 84 -6.46 -6.26 -10.42
N PHE A 85 -6.42 -4.96 -10.73
CA PHE A 85 -7.62 -4.13 -10.90
C PHE A 85 -8.51 -4.61 -12.06
N ASN A 86 -7.92 -4.91 -13.23
CA ASN A 86 -8.66 -5.36 -14.41
C ASN A 86 -9.39 -6.68 -14.17
N GLU A 87 -8.81 -7.61 -13.40
CA GLU A 87 -9.49 -8.85 -13.00
C GLU A 87 -10.76 -8.56 -12.18
N CYS A 88 -10.69 -7.62 -11.22
CA CYS A 88 -11.87 -7.22 -10.46
C CYS A 88 -12.89 -6.44 -11.28
N ARG A 89 -12.44 -5.59 -12.21
CA ARG A 89 -13.31 -4.92 -13.18
C ARG A 89 -14.09 -5.91 -14.05
N ASN A 90 -13.53 -7.09 -14.31
CA ASN A 90 -14.17 -8.20 -15.01
C ASN A 90 -15.05 -9.09 -14.09
N GLY A 91 -15.42 -8.59 -12.91
CA GLY A 91 -16.35 -9.26 -11.99
C GLY A 91 -15.72 -10.32 -11.07
N LYS A 92 -14.38 -10.46 -11.07
CA LYS A 92 -13.70 -11.42 -10.20
C LYS A 92 -13.35 -10.81 -8.83
N THR A 93 -13.13 -11.68 -7.85
CA THR A 93 -12.67 -11.31 -6.51
C THR A 93 -11.43 -12.12 -6.14
N PHE A 94 -10.65 -11.62 -5.18
CA PHE A 94 -9.53 -12.36 -4.60
C PHE A 94 -9.90 -12.85 -3.20
N LEU A 95 -9.46 -14.05 -2.85
CA LEU A 95 -9.70 -14.61 -1.53
C LEU A 95 -8.49 -14.31 -0.64
N LEU A 96 -8.72 -13.60 0.45
CA LEU A 96 -7.75 -13.30 1.49
C LEU A 96 -7.75 -14.39 2.58
N PRO A 97 -6.69 -14.44 3.41
CA PRO A 97 -6.67 -15.30 4.59
C PRO A 97 -7.89 -15.09 5.48
N GLY A 98 -8.43 -16.21 5.97
CA GLY A 98 -9.67 -16.24 6.75
C GLY A 98 -10.95 -16.19 5.91
N ASN A 99 -10.90 -16.61 4.64
CA ASN A 99 -12.04 -16.63 3.71
C ASN A 99 -12.73 -15.27 3.52
N ARG A 100 -11.95 -14.20 3.52
CA ARG A 100 -12.46 -12.84 3.27
C ARG A 100 -12.29 -12.51 1.79
N GLU A 101 -13.28 -11.90 1.18
CA GLU A 101 -13.21 -11.51 -0.24
C GLU A 101 -12.64 -10.10 -0.37
N LEU A 102 -11.72 -9.90 -1.31
CA LEU A 102 -11.20 -8.60 -1.71
C LEU A 102 -11.69 -8.28 -3.12
N LYS A 103 -12.32 -7.11 -3.27
CA LYS A 103 -12.60 -6.47 -4.55
C LYS A 103 -11.74 -5.23 -4.68
N ILE A 104 -10.94 -5.15 -5.74
CA ILE A 104 -10.19 -3.93 -6.06
C ILE A 104 -11.10 -3.03 -6.90
N ILE A 105 -11.29 -1.79 -6.47
CA ILE A 105 -12.27 -0.85 -7.02
C ILE A 105 -11.62 0.37 -7.66
N ASP A 106 -10.35 0.63 -7.39
CA ASP A 106 -9.56 1.64 -8.09
C ASP A 106 -8.06 1.31 -8.07
N TYR A 107 -7.31 1.92 -8.99
CA TYR A 107 -5.85 1.82 -9.04
C TYR A 107 -5.23 3.19 -9.32
N GLN A 108 -4.00 3.45 -8.84
CA GLN A 108 -3.36 4.77 -9.00
C GLN A 108 -4.24 5.91 -8.46
N PHE A 109 -4.87 5.66 -7.30
CA PHE A 109 -5.86 6.51 -6.66
C PHE A 109 -5.22 7.82 -6.17
N PRO A 110 -5.64 8.98 -6.70
CA PRO A 110 -4.92 10.23 -6.48
C PRO A 110 -5.23 10.85 -5.12
N LEU A 111 -4.18 11.17 -4.35
CA LEU A 111 -4.32 11.84 -3.05
C LEU A 111 -4.06 13.35 -3.11
N LYS A 112 -3.16 13.81 -3.98
CA LYS A 112 -2.86 15.24 -4.13
C LYS A 112 -4.08 16.07 -4.51
N ALA A 113 -4.29 17.21 -3.86
CA ALA A 113 -5.22 18.26 -4.28
C ALA A 113 -4.55 19.25 -5.25
N ARG A 114 -3.24 19.48 -5.11
CA ARG A 114 -2.40 20.39 -5.89
C ARG A 114 -1.10 19.73 -6.32
N GLN A 115 -0.47 20.24 -7.37
CA GLN A 115 0.82 19.71 -7.84
C GLN A 115 1.93 19.84 -6.78
N ASN A 116 1.87 20.92 -5.98
CA ASN A 116 2.84 21.24 -4.94
C ASN A 116 2.56 20.57 -3.58
N ASP A 117 1.59 19.66 -3.48
CA ASP A 117 1.46 18.77 -2.32
C ASP A 117 2.65 17.80 -2.33
N LYS A 118 3.77 18.26 -1.76
CA LYS A 118 5.05 17.55 -1.74
C LYS A 118 4.92 16.29 -0.87
N GLY A 119 5.57 15.21 -1.29
CA GLY A 119 5.60 13.96 -0.53
C GLY A 119 4.24 13.24 -0.40
N VAL A 120 3.22 13.62 -1.19
CA VAL A 120 1.94 12.89 -1.24
C VAL A 120 1.83 12.18 -2.57
N GLY A 121 1.80 10.85 -2.57
CA GLY A 121 1.73 10.05 -3.78
C GLY A 121 0.31 9.79 -4.29
N LYS A 122 0.16 8.64 -4.92
CA LYS A 122 -1.11 7.99 -5.24
C LYS A 122 -1.11 6.66 -4.47
N VAL A 123 -2.28 6.19 -4.07
CA VAL A 123 -2.39 4.81 -3.57
C VAL A 123 -2.35 3.87 -4.77
N ASP A 124 -1.55 2.81 -4.70
CA ASP A 124 -1.45 1.86 -5.80
C ASP A 124 -2.80 1.22 -6.13
N LEU A 125 -3.49 0.74 -5.10
CA LEU A 125 -4.78 0.08 -5.22
C LEU A 125 -5.72 0.47 -4.06
N ILE A 126 -6.98 0.73 -4.39
CA ILE A 126 -8.08 0.83 -3.41
C ILE A 126 -8.96 -0.40 -3.59
N GLY A 127 -9.23 -1.07 -2.47
CA GLY A 127 -10.11 -2.22 -2.44
C GLY A 127 -11.19 -2.13 -1.37
N VAL A 128 -12.03 -3.17 -1.36
CA VAL A 128 -13.09 -3.39 -0.38
C VAL A 128 -13.03 -4.85 0.03
N ILE A 129 -12.92 -5.09 1.34
CA ILE A 129 -12.98 -6.41 1.94
C ILE A 129 -14.42 -6.71 2.36
N ASN A 130 -14.95 -7.86 1.93
CA ASN A 130 -16.32 -8.33 2.20
C ASN A 130 -17.40 -7.30 1.88
N ASP A 131 -17.20 -6.46 0.86
CA ASP A 131 -18.10 -5.35 0.49
C ASP A 131 -18.35 -4.29 1.57
N GLU A 132 -17.63 -4.33 2.69
CA GLU A 132 -17.89 -3.48 3.87
C GLU A 132 -16.67 -2.69 4.37
N ILE A 133 -15.47 -3.23 4.24
CA ILE A 133 -14.25 -2.63 4.83
C ILE A 133 -13.39 -2.02 3.71
N PRO A 134 -13.23 -0.69 3.64
CA PRO A 134 -12.33 -0.08 2.67
C PRO A 134 -10.89 -0.53 2.94
N CYS A 135 -10.11 -0.73 1.89
CA CYS A 135 -8.73 -1.20 1.99
C CYS A 135 -7.81 -0.33 1.14
N VAL A 136 -6.77 0.20 1.78
CA VAL A 136 -5.63 0.87 1.13
C VAL A 136 -4.54 -0.19 0.94
N ILE A 137 -4.11 -0.38 -0.29
CA ILE A 137 -3.13 -1.42 -0.63
C ILE A 137 -1.89 -0.73 -1.20
N GLU A 138 -0.77 -0.88 -0.49
CA GLU A 138 0.56 -0.51 -0.97
C GLU A 138 1.18 -1.74 -1.64
N LEU A 139 1.42 -1.66 -2.94
CA LEU A 139 1.93 -2.78 -3.73
C LEU A 139 3.44 -2.61 -3.90
N LYS A 140 4.20 -3.69 -3.71
CA LYS A 140 5.63 -3.73 -4.08
C LYS A 140 5.92 -4.89 -5.01
N VAL A 141 6.96 -4.74 -5.83
CA VAL A 141 7.48 -5.77 -6.73
C VAL A 141 8.99 -5.91 -6.60
N ASP A 142 9.52 -7.04 -7.06
CA ASP A 142 10.95 -7.24 -7.21
C ASP A 142 11.54 -6.29 -8.28
N GLN A 143 12.57 -5.54 -7.90
CA GLN A 143 13.36 -4.77 -8.86
C GLN A 143 14.34 -5.71 -9.58
N LYS A 144 14.26 -5.77 -10.92
CA LYS A 144 15.30 -6.41 -11.74
C LYS A 144 16.49 -5.46 -11.92
N GLY A 145 17.71 -6.00 -11.94
CA GLY A 145 18.92 -5.25 -12.35
C GLY A 145 19.67 -4.51 -11.22
N GLY A 146 19.66 -5.02 -9.99
CA GLY A 146 20.50 -4.52 -8.90
C GLY A 146 20.07 -3.21 -8.25
N ARG A 147 18.93 -2.63 -8.65
CA ARG A 147 18.28 -1.53 -7.92
C ARG A 147 17.60 -2.08 -6.67
N LYS A 148 17.77 -1.40 -5.54
CA LYS A 148 17.12 -1.75 -4.28
C LYS A 148 15.62 -1.51 -4.41
N ALA A 149 14.80 -2.55 -4.18
CA ALA A 149 13.38 -2.38 -3.93
C ALA A 149 13.19 -1.63 -2.60
N ASP A 150 12.05 -0.97 -2.46
CA ASP A 150 11.70 -0.36 -1.18
C ASP A 150 11.63 -1.42 -0.10
N THR A 151 12.06 -1.06 1.11
CA THR A 151 12.01 -1.99 2.24
C THR A 151 10.56 -2.23 2.69
N PRO A 152 10.27 -3.39 3.31
CA PRO A 152 8.96 -3.63 3.93
C PRO A 152 8.53 -2.55 4.94
N LEU A 153 9.48 -1.94 5.67
CA LEU A 153 9.19 -0.89 6.63
C LEU A 153 8.80 0.40 5.92
N ARG A 154 9.51 0.76 4.85
CA ARG A 154 9.14 1.91 4.02
C ARG A 154 7.73 1.72 3.47
N ALA A 155 7.43 0.58 2.88
CA ALA A 155 6.10 0.27 2.34
C ALA A 155 5.00 0.36 3.41
N LEU A 156 5.26 -0.18 4.61
CA LEU A 156 4.35 -0.06 5.76
C LEU A 156 4.08 1.41 6.13
N LEU A 157 5.12 2.23 6.26
CA LEU A 157 4.98 3.62 6.70
C LEU A 157 4.41 4.53 5.60
N GLU A 158 4.71 4.25 4.34
CA GLU A 158 4.12 4.93 3.18
C GLU A 158 2.62 4.63 3.09
N GLY A 159 2.24 3.35 3.19
CA GLY A 159 0.84 2.94 3.26
C GLY A 159 0.10 3.53 4.47
N LEU A 160 0.77 3.64 5.63
CA LEU A 160 0.21 4.30 6.82
C LEU A 160 -0.08 5.79 6.56
N ALA A 161 0.80 6.48 5.83
CA ALA A 161 0.59 7.88 5.43
C ALA A 161 -0.61 8.01 4.48
N TYR A 162 -0.77 7.07 3.54
CA TYR A 162 -1.92 7.04 2.65
C TYR A 162 -3.23 6.79 3.38
N CYS A 163 -3.25 5.88 4.36
CA CYS A 163 -4.41 5.69 5.22
C CYS A 163 -4.79 6.98 5.96
N ALA A 164 -3.84 7.72 6.52
CA ALA A 164 -4.14 8.99 7.19
C ALA A 164 -4.86 9.98 6.27
N ILE A 165 -4.38 10.13 5.03
CA ILE A 165 -4.98 11.04 4.04
C ILE A 165 -6.37 10.55 3.60
N VAL A 166 -6.53 9.25 3.40
CA VAL A 166 -7.81 8.62 3.07
C VAL A 166 -8.81 8.78 4.21
N GLU A 167 -8.39 8.59 5.46
CA GLU A 167 -9.22 8.78 6.66
C GLU A 167 -9.66 10.24 6.84
N ALA A 168 -8.76 11.19 6.62
CA ALA A 168 -9.07 12.62 6.68
C ALA A 168 -10.14 13.03 5.65
N ASN A 169 -10.21 12.30 4.54
CA ASN A 169 -11.12 12.57 3.43
C ASN A 169 -12.27 11.55 3.31
N LYS A 170 -12.45 10.69 4.31
CA LYS A 170 -13.32 9.51 4.20
C LYS A 170 -14.75 9.82 3.81
N ARG A 171 -15.32 10.91 4.31
CA ARG A 171 -16.71 11.27 4.02
C ARG A 171 -16.94 11.40 2.51
N GLU A 172 -16.08 12.13 1.83
CA GLU A 172 -16.21 12.40 0.40
C GLU A 172 -15.81 11.18 -0.44
N ILE A 173 -14.75 10.47 -0.06
CA ILE A 173 -14.33 9.23 -0.73
C ILE A 173 -15.44 8.17 -0.62
N TRP A 174 -16.05 7.98 0.55
CA TRP A 174 -17.06 6.94 0.77
C TRP A 174 -18.34 7.28 0.01
N LYS A 175 -18.70 8.57 -0.02
CA LYS A 175 -19.82 9.06 -0.83
C LYS A 175 -19.60 8.76 -2.32
N GLU A 176 -18.43 9.08 -2.87
CA GLU A 176 -18.11 8.76 -4.27
C GLU A 176 -18.13 7.25 -4.53
N ALA A 177 -17.61 6.44 -3.60
CA ALA A 177 -17.63 4.99 -3.72
C ALA A 177 -19.05 4.42 -3.71
N GLN A 178 -19.92 4.95 -2.85
CA GLN A 178 -21.33 4.58 -2.81
C GLN A 178 -22.04 4.96 -4.13
N GLU A 179 -21.82 6.18 -4.62
CA GLU A 179 -22.41 6.67 -5.87
C GLU A 179 -21.95 5.84 -7.08
N LYS A 180 -20.68 5.46 -7.13
CA LYS A 180 -20.07 4.79 -8.30
C LYS A 180 -20.22 3.27 -8.27
N PHE A 181 -20.19 2.65 -7.10
CA PHE A 181 -20.10 1.19 -6.95
C PHE A 181 -21.15 0.59 -6.01
N GLY A 182 -21.94 1.41 -5.30
CA GLY A 182 -22.98 0.93 -4.39
C GLY A 182 -22.48 0.45 -3.02
N PHE A 183 -21.18 0.55 -2.73
CA PHE A 183 -20.64 0.12 -1.42
C PHE A 183 -21.10 1.04 -0.30
N LYS A 184 -21.51 0.44 0.82
CA LYS A 184 -21.86 1.15 2.05
C LYS A 184 -20.90 0.71 3.14
N PHE A 185 -19.82 1.46 3.30
CA PHE A 185 -18.82 1.14 4.29
C PHE A 185 -19.34 1.41 5.72
N LYS A 186 -19.15 0.43 6.60
CA LYS A 186 -19.43 0.55 8.03
C LYS A 186 -18.11 0.84 8.75
N GLY A 187 -17.97 2.02 9.34
CA GLY A 187 -16.78 2.40 10.10
C GLY A 187 -15.88 3.42 9.43
N LEU A 188 -14.86 3.84 10.17
CA LEU A 188 -14.15 5.10 9.94
C LEU A 188 -12.74 4.95 9.35
N ARG A 189 -12.12 3.76 9.37
CA ARG A 189 -10.71 3.56 9.00
C ARG A 189 -10.54 2.47 7.95
N PRO A 190 -9.69 2.66 6.94
CA PRO A 190 -9.35 1.62 5.99
C PRO A 190 -8.47 0.54 6.65
N HIS A 191 -8.54 -0.66 6.11
CA HIS A 191 -7.53 -1.71 6.31
C HIS A 191 -6.28 -1.35 5.49
N LEU A 192 -5.10 -1.36 6.09
CA LEU A 192 -3.82 -1.23 5.38
C LEU A 192 -3.28 -2.61 4.98
N MET A 193 -3.06 -2.82 3.69
CA MET A 193 -2.44 -4.04 3.18
C MET A 193 -1.14 -3.70 2.46
N VAL A 194 -0.02 -4.25 2.96
CA VAL A 194 1.22 -4.28 2.19
C VAL A 194 1.23 -5.56 1.38
N LEU A 195 1.15 -5.44 0.06
CA LEU A 195 1.00 -6.53 -0.88
C LEU A 195 2.26 -6.65 -1.74
N ALA A 196 2.82 -7.85 -1.88
CA ALA A 196 3.92 -8.05 -2.82
C ALA A 196 4.05 -9.51 -3.27
N PRO A 197 4.63 -9.78 -4.46
CA PRO A 197 4.97 -11.13 -4.90
C PRO A 197 5.92 -11.85 -3.94
N VAL A 198 5.83 -13.19 -3.93
CA VAL A 198 6.70 -14.08 -3.13
C VAL A 198 8.19 -13.73 -3.25
N GLY A 199 8.67 -13.39 -4.46
CA GLY A 199 10.07 -13.04 -4.70
C GLY A 199 10.54 -11.74 -4.02
N TYR A 200 9.63 -10.78 -3.80
CA TYR A 200 9.95 -9.57 -3.03
C TYR A 200 10.22 -9.93 -1.56
N TRP A 201 9.35 -10.73 -0.94
CA TRP A 201 9.53 -11.16 0.44
C TRP A 201 10.77 -12.03 0.61
N ALA A 202 10.96 -13.00 -0.30
CA ALA A 202 12.13 -13.88 -0.31
C ALA A 202 13.45 -13.09 -0.35
N TYR A 203 13.51 -12.00 -1.12
CA TYR A 203 14.69 -11.16 -1.19
C TYR A 203 15.08 -10.60 0.19
N PHE A 204 14.12 -10.05 0.95
CA PHE A 204 14.41 -9.49 2.28
C PHE A 204 14.66 -10.57 3.33
N PHE A 205 14.01 -11.73 3.26
CA PHE A 205 14.32 -12.86 4.14
C PHE A 205 15.75 -13.38 3.94
N ASN A 206 16.23 -13.41 2.69
CA ASN A 206 17.56 -13.93 2.35
C ASN A 206 18.67 -12.86 2.41
N THR A 207 18.33 -11.60 2.69
CA THR A 207 19.32 -10.52 2.80
C THR A 207 19.91 -10.48 4.20
N SER A 208 21.11 -11.04 4.39
CA SER A 208 21.78 -11.11 5.69
C SER A 208 21.94 -9.75 6.38
N SER A 209 22.19 -8.67 5.61
CA SER A 209 22.34 -7.33 6.16
C SER A 209 21.04 -6.75 6.77
N ALA A 210 19.88 -7.33 6.44
CA ALA A 210 18.59 -6.95 7.00
C ALA A 210 18.42 -7.40 8.46
N GLY A 211 19.20 -8.40 8.90
CA GLY A 211 19.07 -9.02 10.21
C GLY A 211 17.73 -9.76 10.38
N ASP A 212 17.38 -10.09 11.63
CA ASP A 212 16.07 -10.67 11.95
C ASP A 212 15.00 -9.58 12.02
N TRP A 213 14.60 -9.06 10.86
CA TRP A 213 13.68 -7.92 10.75
C TRP A 213 12.20 -8.31 10.86
N PHE A 214 11.86 -9.55 10.52
CA PHE A 214 10.46 -9.95 10.33
C PHE A 214 9.71 -10.05 11.65
N ALA A 215 10.31 -10.67 12.68
CA ALA A 215 9.68 -10.74 14.00
C ALA A 215 9.47 -9.34 14.61
N PRO A 216 10.46 -8.42 14.63
CA PRO A 216 10.24 -7.03 15.05
C PRO A 216 9.17 -6.29 14.22
N LEU A 217 9.11 -6.51 12.90
CA LEU A 217 8.08 -5.87 12.06
C LEU A 217 6.69 -6.38 12.39
N LEU A 218 6.53 -7.69 12.58
CA LEU A 218 5.27 -8.29 12.99
C LEU A 218 4.84 -7.79 14.37
N GLN A 219 5.76 -7.68 15.32
CA GLN A 219 5.48 -7.11 16.64
C GLN A 219 5.00 -5.66 16.53
N LEU A 220 5.69 -4.82 15.74
CA LEU A 220 5.28 -3.45 15.48
C LEU A 220 3.86 -3.39 14.89
N ILE A 221 3.54 -4.23 13.91
CA ILE A 221 2.20 -4.30 13.29
C ILE A 221 1.14 -4.77 14.29
N GLU A 222 1.45 -5.77 15.11
CA GLU A 222 0.55 -6.26 16.15
C GLU A 222 0.22 -5.16 17.15
N ASP A 223 1.23 -4.38 17.55
CA ASP A 223 1.06 -3.25 18.45
C ASP A 223 0.28 -2.12 17.77
N MET A 224 0.61 -1.76 16.52
CA MET A 224 -0.19 -0.82 15.73
C MET A 224 -1.68 -1.22 15.69
N ASN A 225 -1.98 -2.50 15.52
CA ASN A 225 -3.36 -3.03 15.46
C ASN A 225 -4.12 -2.93 16.79
N LYS A 226 -3.42 -2.77 17.93
CA LYS A 226 -4.03 -2.52 19.25
C LYS A 226 -4.31 -1.02 19.49
N HIS A 227 -3.77 -0.15 18.65
CA HIS A 227 -3.85 1.30 18.77
C HIS A 227 -4.84 1.90 17.75
N PRO A 228 -5.20 3.20 17.84
CA PRO A 228 -6.15 3.83 16.92
C PRO A 228 -5.53 4.13 15.53
N LEU A 229 -4.85 3.14 14.95
CA LEU A 229 -4.30 3.12 13.60
C LEU A 229 -5.16 2.21 12.69
N PRO A 230 -4.92 2.22 11.37
CA PRO A 230 -5.43 1.21 10.45
C PRO A 230 -5.06 -0.21 10.88
N PHE A 231 -6.02 -1.14 10.81
CA PHE A 231 -5.69 -2.56 10.91
C PHE A 231 -4.80 -2.92 9.72
N THR A 232 -3.66 -3.55 10.00
CA THR A 232 -2.57 -3.74 9.05
C THR A 232 -2.25 -5.22 8.84
N SER A 233 -2.03 -5.62 7.59
CA SER A 233 -1.59 -6.97 7.23
C SER A 233 -0.53 -6.98 6.13
N LEU A 234 0.43 -7.90 6.22
CA LEU A 234 1.37 -8.21 5.15
C LEU A 234 0.86 -9.42 4.35
N ILE A 235 0.75 -9.28 3.04
CA ILE A 235 0.22 -10.32 2.15
C ILE A 235 1.23 -10.63 1.03
N SER A 236 1.49 -11.93 0.84
CA SER A 236 2.25 -12.47 -0.28
C SER A 236 1.33 -12.85 -1.43
N LEU A 237 1.70 -12.46 -2.64
CA LEU A 237 1.09 -12.94 -3.88
C LEU A 237 1.91 -14.13 -4.40
N GLU A 238 1.35 -15.33 -4.28
CA GLU A 238 1.90 -16.50 -4.96
C GLU A 238 1.41 -16.54 -6.40
N ASN A 239 2.26 -17.02 -7.31
CA ASN A 239 1.86 -17.22 -8.70
C ASN A 239 1.42 -15.93 -9.42
N ALA A 240 1.95 -14.77 -9.00
CA ALA A 240 1.65 -13.44 -9.52
C ALA A 240 2.24 -13.15 -10.92
N ASN A 241 1.97 -14.02 -11.89
CA ASN A 241 2.39 -13.84 -13.27
C ASN A 241 1.36 -12.97 -14.01
N PHE A 242 1.86 -12.01 -14.79
CA PHE A 242 1.04 -11.09 -15.56
C PHE A 242 1.69 -10.78 -16.91
N SER A 243 0.85 -10.44 -17.88
CA SER A 243 1.30 -9.89 -19.15
C SER A 243 1.40 -8.37 -19.06
N TYR A 244 2.42 -7.81 -19.70
CA TYR A 244 2.56 -6.37 -19.84
C TYR A 244 1.55 -5.84 -20.84
N ALA A 245 1.20 -4.57 -20.71
CA ALA A 245 0.40 -3.92 -21.73
C ALA A 245 1.14 -3.85 -23.06
N THR A 246 0.45 -4.17 -24.15
CA THR A 246 1.02 -4.16 -25.50
C THR A 246 0.02 -3.56 -26.46
N GLY A 247 0.28 -2.33 -26.94
CA GLY A 247 -0.55 -1.63 -27.92
C GLY A 247 -2.02 -1.54 -27.49
N ASP A 248 -2.83 -2.49 -27.96
CA ASP A 248 -4.28 -2.53 -27.72
C ASP A 248 -4.70 -3.39 -26.51
N ARG A 249 -3.75 -4.03 -25.82
CA ARG A 249 -4.04 -4.96 -24.71
C ARG A 249 -3.62 -4.38 -23.36
N PRO A 250 -4.54 -4.25 -22.39
CA PRO A 250 -4.19 -3.90 -21.01
C PRO A 250 -3.37 -5.01 -20.34
N PRO A 251 -2.67 -4.68 -19.23
CA PRO A 251 -2.04 -5.71 -18.43
C PRO A 251 -3.11 -6.63 -17.83
N CYS A 252 -2.85 -7.93 -17.85
CA CYS A 252 -3.74 -8.94 -17.29
C CYS A 252 -2.96 -10.03 -16.56
N LEU A 253 -3.58 -10.62 -15.55
CA LEU A 253 -3.02 -11.77 -14.86
C LEU A 253 -3.06 -12.98 -15.81
N THR A 254 -1.95 -13.72 -15.92
CA THR A 254 -1.92 -14.96 -16.72
C THR A 254 -2.51 -16.13 -15.92
N GLN A 255 -2.57 -16.00 -14.61
CA GLN A 255 -3.19 -16.93 -13.68
C GLN A 255 -3.65 -16.17 -12.43
N LYS A 256 -4.70 -16.66 -11.76
CA LYS A 256 -5.19 -16.03 -10.52
C LYS A 256 -4.19 -16.28 -9.39
N PRO A 257 -3.57 -15.24 -8.80
CA PRO A 257 -2.64 -15.42 -7.70
C PRO A 257 -3.38 -15.81 -6.41
N ALA A 258 -2.68 -16.52 -5.54
CA ALA A 258 -3.14 -16.76 -4.17
C ALA A 258 -2.63 -15.63 -3.27
N PHE A 259 -3.50 -15.12 -2.39
CA PHE A 259 -3.17 -14.10 -1.40
C PHE A 259 -2.97 -14.79 -0.06
N LEU A 260 -1.73 -14.92 0.38
CA LEU A 260 -1.37 -15.65 1.59
C LEU A 260 -0.71 -14.74 2.63
N PRO A 261 -0.79 -15.06 3.93
CA PRO A 261 0.01 -14.35 4.93
C PRO A 261 1.50 -14.50 4.60
N VAL A 262 2.27 -13.44 4.80
CA VAL A 262 3.74 -13.55 4.71
C VAL A 262 4.23 -14.48 5.82
N SER A 263 5.13 -15.40 5.50
CA SER A 263 5.76 -16.30 6.48
C SER A 263 7.22 -16.54 6.12
N HIS A 264 8.03 -16.99 7.08
CA HIS A 264 9.43 -17.34 6.87
C HIS A 264 9.66 -18.52 5.91
N LYS A 265 8.59 -19.25 5.52
CA LYS A 265 8.70 -20.41 4.62
C LYS A 265 8.73 -20.04 3.13
N VAL A 266 8.90 -18.76 2.83
CA VAL A 266 8.99 -18.20 1.48
C VAL A 266 10.37 -18.43 0.87
#